data_AF-K5UVA2-F1
#
_entry.id   AF-K5UVA2-F1
#
_cell.length_a   1.000
_cell.length_b   1.000
_cell.length_c   1.000
_cell.angle_alpha   90.00
_cell.angle_beta   90.00
_cell.angle_gamma   90.00
#
_symmetry.space_group_name_H-M   'P 1'
#
loop_
_entity.id
_entity.type
_entity.pdbx_description
1 polymer ?
#
loop_
_entity_poly.entity_id
_entity_poly.type
_entity_poly.pdbx_seq_one_letter_code
_entity_poly.pdbx_strand_id
1 'polypeptide(L)'
;MCHVTFWLAEHDPLVPLSCYIDTVRNANDDHGWMAISWVCRRWRAVVLNAPVLWTNIHVTDPMEPVKAYLERSQDMPLSILGKLRFKKEDKIQRIAGPDT
;
A
#
# COMPACT_ATOMS: atom_id res chain seq x y z
N MET A 1 -6.22 29.90 -12.34
CA MET A 1 -7.29 29.60 -11.34
C MET A 1 -7.70 28.15 -11.51
N CYS A 2 -7.55 27.37 -10.44
CA CYS A 2 -7.74 25.92 -10.46
C CYS A 2 -9.25 25.60 -10.54
N HIS A 3 -9.68 25.00 -11.65
CA HIS A 3 -11.05 24.55 -11.89
C HIS A 3 -11.33 23.22 -11.19
N VAL A 4 -11.09 23.16 -9.88
CA VAL A 4 -11.22 21.92 -9.08
C VAL A 4 -12.66 21.66 -8.62
N THR A 5 -13.63 22.46 -9.06
CA THR A 5 -15.03 22.33 -8.66
C THR A 5 -15.97 21.87 -9.77
N PHE A 6 -15.48 21.65 -10.99
CA PHE A 6 -16.35 21.29 -12.13
C PHE A 6 -16.29 19.81 -12.55
N TRP A 7 -15.59 18.94 -11.81
CA TRP A 7 -15.47 17.52 -12.16
C TRP A 7 -15.85 16.57 -11.00
N LEU A 8 -16.82 16.98 -10.18
CA LEU A 8 -17.53 16.06 -9.28
C LEU A 8 -18.98 15.79 -9.72
N ALA A 9 -19.44 16.39 -10.80
CA ALA A 9 -20.78 16.17 -11.32
C ALA A 9 -20.82 16.47 -12.81
N GLU A 10 -20.46 15.51 -13.65
CA GLU A 10 -21.17 15.26 -14.92
C GLU A 10 -20.61 13.98 -15.58
N HIS A 11 -21.30 12.86 -15.35
CA HIS A 11 -21.47 11.70 -16.23
C HIS A 11 -20.25 11.09 -16.95
N ASP A 12 -19.54 10.17 -16.28
CA ASP A 12 -19.09 8.92 -16.94
C ASP A 12 -19.84 7.73 -16.28
N PRO A 13 -20.73 7.00 -16.99
CA PRO A 13 -21.67 6.07 -16.35
C PRO A 13 -21.14 4.66 -16.06
N LEU A 14 -19.83 4.35 -16.13
CA LEU A 14 -19.38 2.95 -16.03
C LEU A 14 -18.27 2.68 -15.01
N VAL A 15 -18.22 3.40 -13.89
CA VAL A 15 -17.57 2.88 -12.68
C VAL A 15 -18.64 2.67 -11.62
N PRO A 16 -19.07 1.42 -11.37
CA PRO A 16 -20.08 1.12 -10.37
C PRO A 16 -19.64 1.69 -9.02
N LEU A 17 -20.56 2.33 -8.29
CA LEU A 17 -20.33 2.80 -6.92
C LEU A 17 -19.83 1.68 -5.98
N SER A 18 -19.98 0.40 -6.36
CA SER A 18 -19.34 -0.71 -5.67
C SER A 18 -17.81 -0.63 -5.70
N CYS A 19 -17.18 -0.33 -6.84
CA CYS A 19 -15.72 -0.13 -6.91
C CYS A 19 -15.26 1.08 -6.08
N TYR A 20 -16.09 2.13 -5.98
CA TYR A 20 -15.79 3.29 -5.12
C TYR A 20 -15.87 2.90 -3.63
N ILE A 21 -16.94 2.21 -3.23
CA ILE A 21 -17.15 1.80 -1.83
C ILE A 21 -16.20 0.68 -1.41
N ASP A 22 -15.76 -0.20 -2.31
CA ASP A 22 -14.80 -1.26 -1.99
C ASP A 22 -13.44 -0.68 -1.55
N THR A 23 -13.04 0.48 -2.09
CA THR A 23 -11.85 1.21 -1.62
C THR A 23 -12.04 1.88 -0.25
N VAL A 24 -13.27 2.22 0.12
CA VAL A 24 -13.59 2.87 1.41
C VAL A 24 -13.85 1.83 2.51
N ARG A 25 -14.36 0.65 2.15
CA ARG A 25 -14.78 -0.40 3.09
C ARG A 25 -13.60 -1.21 3.66
N ASN A 26 -12.41 -1.14 3.04
CA ASN A 26 -11.21 -1.71 3.61
C ASN A 26 -10.52 -0.69 4.54
N ALA A 27 -11.20 -0.33 5.63
CA ALA A 27 -10.75 0.67 6.62
C ALA A 27 -9.48 0.28 7.43
N ASN A 28 -8.71 -0.69 6.94
CA ASN A 28 -7.37 -1.03 7.41
C ASN A 28 -6.27 -0.63 6.41
N ASP A 29 -6.62 -0.13 5.22
CA ASP A 29 -5.64 0.36 4.25
C ASP A 29 -5.55 1.89 4.36
N ASP A 30 -4.48 2.39 5.00
CA ASP A 30 -4.15 3.82 5.20
C ASP A 30 -3.86 4.61 3.89
N HIS A 31 -4.36 4.15 2.75
CA HIS A 31 -3.97 4.58 1.41
C HIS A 31 -5.09 5.28 0.64
N GLY A 32 -6.14 5.78 1.30
CA GLY A 32 -7.25 6.49 0.64
C GLY A 32 -6.82 7.68 -0.25
N TRP A 33 -5.67 8.28 0.04
CA TRP A 33 -5.05 9.31 -0.80
C TRP A 33 -4.61 8.80 -2.19
N MET A 34 -4.42 7.48 -2.37
CA MET A 34 -4.07 6.92 -3.67
C MET A 34 -5.16 7.16 -4.71
N ALA A 35 -6.44 7.20 -4.32
CA ALA A 35 -7.54 7.51 -5.22
C ALA A 35 -7.36 8.90 -5.88
N ILE A 36 -6.79 9.86 -5.15
CA ILE A 36 -6.54 11.23 -5.65
C ILE A 36 -5.52 11.20 -6.80
N SER A 37 -4.56 10.26 -6.79
CA SER A 37 -3.57 10.12 -7.86
C SER A 37 -4.17 9.73 -9.22
N TRP A 38 -5.40 9.22 -9.25
CA TRP A 38 -6.10 8.79 -10.47
C TRP A 38 -6.96 9.88 -11.12
N VAL A 39 -7.21 11.01 -10.43
CA VAL A 39 -8.09 12.09 -10.93
C VAL A 39 -7.51 12.75 -12.18
N CYS A 40 -6.24 13.16 -12.15
CA CYS A 40 -5.55 13.67 -13.32
C CYS A 40 -4.02 13.57 -13.17
N ARG A 41 -3.28 13.76 -14.27
CA ARG A 41 -1.79 13.73 -14.28
C ARG A 41 -1.17 14.72 -13.28
N ARG A 42 -1.83 15.86 -13.05
CA ARG A 42 -1.36 16.87 -12.08
C ARG A 42 -1.46 16.38 -10.65
N TRP A 43 -2.59 15.77 -10.27
CA TRP A 43 -2.74 15.18 -8.93
C TRP A 43 -1.80 13.99 -8.72
N ARG A 44 -1.59 13.18 -9.75
CA ARG A 44 -0.56 12.13 -9.73
C ARG A 44 0.82 12.70 -9.43
N ALA A 45 1.21 13.78 -10.10
CA ALA A 45 2.49 14.43 -9.86
C ALA A 45 2.59 14.97 -8.42
N VAL A 46 1.54 15.60 -7.88
CA VAL A 46 1.53 16.08 -6.49
C VAL A 46 1.74 14.93 -5.51
N VAL A 47 0.98 13.84 -5.66
CA VAL A 47 1.04 12.68 -4.78
C VAL A 47 2.41 11.98 -4.82
N LEU A 48 2.99 11.83 -6.01
CA LEU A 48 4.32 11.23 -6.17
C LEU A 48 5.44 12.08 -5.56
N ASN A 49 5.27 13.40 -5.48
CA ASN A 49 6.25 14.34 -4.92
C ASN A 49 5.97 14.73 -3.46
N ALA A 50 5.08 14.03 -2.76
CA ALA A 50 4.75 14.29 -1.37
C ALA A 50 5.23 13.12 -0.48
N PRO A 51 6.48 13.14 0.02
CA PRO A 51 7.09 12.02 0.74
C PRO A 51 6.28 11.59 1.98
N VAL A 52 5.62 12.55 2.64
CA VAL A 52 4.76 12.32 3.81
C VAL A 52 3.63 11.32 3.56
N LEU A 53 3.15 11.18 2.32
CA LEU A 53 2.11 10.21 1.99
C LEU A 53 2.63 8.77 1.92
N TRP A 54 3.93 8.60 1.73
CA TRP A 54 4.58 7.29 1.53
C TRP A 54 5.25 6.75 2.80
N THR A 55 5.09 7.42 3.95
CA THR A 55 5.75 7.05 5.21
C THR A 55 5.05 5.94 5.98
N ASN A 56 3.75 5.75 5.75
CA ASN A 56 2.96 4.72 6.43
C ASN A 56 2.86 3.49 5.53
N ILE A 57 3.50 2.39 5.93
CA ILE A 57 3.65 1.19 5.11
C ILE A 57 2.98 0.01 5.83
N HIS A 58 1.90 -0.48 5.24
CA HIS A 58 1.26 -1.72 5.65
C HIS A 58 1.84 -2.86 4.82
N VAL A 59 2.65 -3.69 5.46
CA VAL A 59 3.29 -4.85 4.83
C VAL A 59 2.28 -5.99 4.81
N THR A 60 1.49 -6.02 3.75
CA THR A 60 0.64 -7.16 3.38
C THR A 60 1.36 -8.04 2.35
N ASP A 61 1.14 -9.35 2.38
CA ASP A 61 1.55 -10.22 1.28
C ASP A 61 0.63 -9.95 0.06
N PRO A 62 1.14 -9.64 -1.15
CA PRO A 62 2.55 -9.58 -1.56
C PRO A 62 3.24 -8.23 -1.27
N MET A 63 4.53 -8.27 -0.92
CA MET A 63 5.35 -7.11 -0.53
C MET A 63 5.72 -6.15 -1.69
N GLU A 64 5.29 -6.42 -2.93
CA GLU A 64 5.68 -5.67 -4.13
C GLU A 64 5.57 -4.14 -4.03
N PRO A 65 4.52 -3.52 -3.43
CA PRO A 65 4.47 -2.06 -3.37
C PRO A 65 5.46 -1.46 -2.38
N VAL A 66 5.97 -2.22 -1.40
CA VAL A 66 6.79 -1.68 -0.29
C VAL A 66 8.02 -0.94 -0.80
N LYS A 67 8.70 -1.47 -1.82
CA LYS A 67 9.88 -0.83 -2.41
C LYS A 67 9.58 0.58 -2.91
N ALA A 68 8.45 0.76 -3.59
CA ALA A 68 8.05 2.05 -4.12
C ALA A 68 7.67 3.06 -3.03
N TYR A 69 7.21 2.60 -1.86
CA TYR A 69 6.95 3.47 -0.71
C TYR A 69 8.26 3.93 -0.09
N LEU A 70 9.21 3.01 0.12
CA LEU A 70 10.54 3.33 0.65
C LEU A 70 11.25 4.36 -0.24
N GLU A 71 11.30 4.14 -1.55
CA GLU A 71 11.93 5.07 -2.50
C GLU A 71 11.31 6.48 -2.46
N ARG A 72 9.99 6.58 -2.24
CA ARG A 72 9.26 7.86 -2.26
C ARG A 72 9.18 8.55 -0.91
N SER A 73 9.35 7.81 0.18
CA SER A 73 9.40 8.36 1.55
C SER A 73 10.65 9.20 1.82
N GLN A 74 11.71 8.99 1.02
CA GLN A 74 12.99 9.69 1.15
C GLN A 74 13.55 9.56 2.58
N ASP A 75 13.97 10.66 3.21
CA ASP A 75 14.52 10.69 4.57
C ASP A 75 13.44 10.89 5.66
N MET A 76 12.16 10.78 5.33
CA MET A 76 11.09 10.94 6.31
C MET A 76 10.98 9.72 7.25
N PRO A 77 10.66 9.92 8.54
CA PRO A 77 10.41 8.82 9.47
C PRO A 77 9.29 7.89 8.96
N LEU A 78 9.58 6.58 8.96
CA LEU A 78 8.66 5.55 8.50
C LEU A 78 7.87 4.94 9.66
N SER A 79 6.58 4.68 9.44
CA SER A 79 5.72 3.87 10.29
C SER A 79 5.36 2.60 9.55
N ILE A 80 5.78 1.44 10.06
CA ILE A 80 5.60 0.16 9.38
C ILE A 80 4.76 -0.77 10.24
N LEU A 81 3.66 -1.28 9.67
CA LEU A 81 2.82 -2.29 10.31
C LEU A 81 2.82 -3.56 9.46
N GLY A 82 3.05 -4.72 10.08
CA GLY A 82 3.08 -6.00 9.37
C GLY A 82 2.86 -7.19 10.29
N LYS A 83 2.52 -8.34 9.69
CA LYS A 83 2.40 -9.62 10.41
C LYS A 83 3.68 -10.42 10.25
N LEU A 84 4.34 -10.72 11.36
CA LEU A 84 5.49 -11.62 11.38
C LEU A 84 5.02 -13.06 11.17
N ARG A 85 5.58 -13.75 10.17
CA ARG A 85 5.41 -15.20 9.98
C ARG A 85 6.71 -15.90 10.34
N PHE A 86 6.68 -16.74 11.36
CA PHE A 86 7.79 -17.61 11.71
C PHE A 86 7.65 -18.93 10.94
N LYS A 87 8.65 -19.29 10.14
CA LYS A 87 8.77 -20.66 9.61
C LYS A 87 9.51 -21.49 10.65
N LYS A 88 8.90 -22.58 11.12
CA LYS A 88 9.60 -23.56 11.94
C LYS A 88 10.50 -24.38 11.03
N GLU A 89 11.79 -24.38 11.29
CA GLU A 89 12.73 -25.26 10.59
C GLU A 89 12.60 -26.67 11.18
N ASP A 90 12.35 -27.66 10.33
CA ASP A 90 12.13 -29.04 10.72
C ASP A 90 13.41 -29.89 10.59
N LYS A 91 13.70 -30.63 11.66
CA LYS A 91 14.59 -31.79 11.84
C LYS A 91 16.07 -31.53 12.18
N ILE A 92 16.34 -31.50 13.49
CA ILE A 92 17.59 -32.00 14.04
C ILE A 92 17.67 -33.50 13.74
N GLN A 93 18.51 -33.90 12.78
CA GLN A 93 18.85 -35.31 12.58
C GLN A 93 19.65 -35.78 13.80
N ARG A 94 19.00 -36.59 14.65
CA ARG A 94 19.69 -37.36 15.68
C ARG A 94 20.54 -38.40 14.96
N ILE A 95 21.84 -38.17 14.87
CA ILE A 95 22.80 -39.23 14.57
C ILE A 95 22.67 -40.28 15.67
N ALA A 96 22.02 -41.41 15.36
CA ALA A 96 22.13 -42.60 16.18
C ALA A 96 23.61 -43.00 16.18
N GLY A 97 24.20 -43.10 17.36
CA GLY A 97 25.54 -43.66 17.52
C GLY A 97 25.55 -45.12 17.05
N PRO A 98 26.70 -45.64 16.57
CA PRO A 98 26.80 -47.03 16.16
C PRO A 98 26.54 -47.95 17.36
N ASP A 99 25.55 -48.84 17.23
CA ASP A 99 25.28 -49.90 18.17
C ASP A 99 26.57 -50.73 18.37
N THR A 100 27.05 -50.78 19.61
CA THR A 100 28.21 -51.57 20.05
C THR A 100 27.77 -52.95 20.49
#